data_AF-A0A7C5MQZ0-F1
#
_entry.id   AF-A0A7C5MQZ0-F1
#
_cell.length_a   1.000
_cell.length_b   1.000
_cell.length_c   1.000
_cell.angle_alpha   90.00
_cell.angle_beta   90.00
_cell.angle_gamma   90.00
#
_symmetry.space_group_name_H-M   'P 1'
#
loop_
_entity.id
_entity.type
_entity.pdbx_description
1 polymer ?
#
loop_
_entity_poly.entity_id
_entity_poly.type
_entity_poly.pdbx_seq_one_letter_code
_entity_poly.pdbx_strand_id
1 'polypeptide(L)'
;MKLDGKTIYAQSSDIKSRTYLEYRKDMKKKAIVELEVLEWLEGKVKEMYPGKEVKVYKSGGDKFLWFLRKGGITREPDFIAEIDNKKVEFELQYAEKSDLDFYDFKVSKVAKKKGNERKPIENKFFVYIHKPLLKYAIFNPEWIMENGEYGMVEAWRSYAFRVPKEKFERLLKPDNNLKTLCQRIEAKNFILNFQHALIDIWKDKLSYLLQGVIDENKIIKIIPKDLDSFFKVCFILDNLNKIPQNANLWLIYLLNYISRDVSLEDISKIVYCIDFLYSKIELKQNEVTELVSKIKELKKKIENSYQNDGSYKSSLTSSPLDETRYALFSINLLEDLIQDIIFYYSVTELKPIKKIYENLKDIDKTYRLIMKAK
;
A
#
# COMPACT_ATOMS: atom_id res chain seq x y z
N MET A 1 5.22 24.95 -4.05
CA MET A 1 5.45 24.37 -2.70
C MET A 1 6.89 23.88 -2.63
N LYS A 2 7.66 24.21 -1.58
CA LYS A 2 8.96 23.57 -1.33
C LYS A 2 8.71 22.08 -1.11
N LEU A 3 9.37 21.22 -1.89
CA LEU A 3 9.34 19.77 -1.71
C LEU A 3 9.92 19.45 -0.33
N ASP A 4 9.16 18.75 0.51
CA ASP A 4 9.62 18.27 1.82
C ASP A 4 10.76 17.26 1.62
N GLY A 5 11.76 17.25 2.51
CA GLY A 5 12.88 16.30 2.50
C GLY A 5 12.43 14.83 2.49
N LYS A 6 11.22 14.56 2.99
CA LYS A 6 10.56 13.24 2.93
C LYS A 6 10.11 12.85 1.50
N THR A 7 9.64 13.81 0.71
CA THR A 7 9.33 13.63 -0.72
C THR A 7 10.60 13.50 -1.54
N ILE A 8 11.66 14.24 -1.16
CA ILE A 8 12.96 14.19 -1.81
C ILE A 8 13.65 12.84 -1.62
N TYR A 9 13.53 12.18 -0.45
CA TYR A 9 14.14 10.85 -0.23
C TYR A 9 13.46 9.74 -1.04
N ALA A 10 12.13 9.81 -1.19
CA ALA A 10 11.40 8.93 -2.11
C ALA A 10 11.83 9.14 -3.58
N GLN A 11 12.41 10.29 -3.93
CA GLN A 11 12.98 10.57 -5.26
C GLN A 11 14.50 10.34 -5.35
N SER A 12 15.20 10.15 -4.23
CA SER A 12 16.68 10.08 -4.18
C SER A 12 17.25 8.66 -4.03
N SER A 13 16.42 7.63 -3.84
CA SER A 13 16.82 6.21 -3.85
C SER A 13 16.15 5.52 -5.03
N ASP A 14 16.88 4.91 -5.98
CA ASP A 14 16.44 4.04 -7.12
C ASP A 14 15.11 4.32 -7.88
N ILE A 15 14.42 5.43 -7.62
CA ILE A 15 13.02 5.72 -7.97
C ILE A 15 12.93 6.79 -9.06
N LYS A 16 14.06 7.33 -9.54
CA LYS A 16 14.09 8.39 -10.56
C LYS A 16 13.38 8.04 -11.88
N SER A 17 13.16 6.76 -12.17
CA SER A 17 12.47 6.28 -13.38
C SER A 17 11.01 5.84 -13.16
N ARG A 18 10.51 5.85 -11.91
CA ARG A 18 9.18 5.29 -11.58
C ARG A 18 8.11 6.37 -11.38
N THR A 19 6.89 6.09 -11.80
CA THR A 19 5.73 6.94 -11.46
C THR A 19 5.36 6.80 -9.98
N TYR A 20 4.66 7.80 -9.44
CA TYR A 20 4.20 7.77 -8.04
C TYR A 20 3.30 6.55 -7.73
N LEU A 21 2.49 6.11 -8.70
CA LEU A 21 1.65 4.92 -8.58
C LEU A 21 2.46 3.62 -8.53
N GLU A 22 3.53 3.50 -9.32
CA GLU A 22 4.43 2.33 -9.31
C GLU A 22 5.12 2.18 -7.95
N TYR A 23 5.59 3.29 -7.37
CA TYR A 23 6.14 3.29 -6.01
C TYR A 23 5.08 2.88 -4.97
N ARG A 24 3.85 3.42 -5.07
CA ARG A 24 2.73 3.05 -4.18
C ARG A 24 2.39 1.56 -4.24
N LYS A 25 2.48 0.92 -5.41
CA LYS A 25 2.29 -0.53 -5.55
C LYS A 25 3.25 -1.32 -4.67
N ASP A 26 4.54 -0.98 -4.70
CA ASP A 26 5.55 -1.70 -3.91
C ASP A 26 5.36 -1.48 -2.41
N MET A 27 5.03 -0.26 -2.00
CA MET A 27 4.70 0.03 -0.60
C MET A 27 3.43 -0.72 -0.15
N LYS A 28 2.41 -0.80 -1.00
CA LYS A 28 1.17 -1.56 -0.73
C LYS A 28 1.41 -3.06 -0.56
N LYS A 29 2.40 -3.67 -1.21
CA LYS A 29 2.73 -5.08 -0.95
C LYS A 29 3.19 -5.28 0.50
N LYS A 30 4.10 -4.43 1.00
CA LYS A 30 4.53 -4.46 2.40
C LYS A 30 3.36 -4.19 3.35
N ALA A 31 2.54 -3.20 3.01
CA ALA A 31 1.33 -2.85 3.74
C ALA A 31 0.37 -4.01 3.96
N ILE A 32 0.08 -4.76 2.88
CA ILE A 32 -0.83 -5.91 2.91
C ILE A 32 -0.34 -6.91 3.95
N VAL A 33 0.96 -7.23 3.93
CA VAL A 33 1.55 -8.16 4.89
C VAL A 33 1.37 -7.65 6.32
N GLU A 34 1.79 -6.42 6.60
CA GLU A 34 1.73 -5.85 7.96
C GLU A 34 0.31 -5.79 8.53
N LEU A 35 -0.64 -5.31 7.73
CA LEU A 35 -2.03 -5.14 8.16
C LEU A 35 -2.73 -6.49 8.36
N GLU A 36 -2.42 -7.51 7.54
CA GLU A 36 -2.94 -8.86 7.73
C GLU A 36 -2.31 -9.56 8.94
N VAL A 37 -1.03 -9.32 9.21
CA VAL A 37 -0.29 -9.91 10.34
C VAL A 37 -0.74 -9.33 11.69
N LEU A 38 -1.26 -8.10 11.72
CA LEU A 38 -1.55 -7.36 12.96
C LEU A 38 -2.39 -8.15 13.97
N GLU A 39 -3.53 -8.70 13.54
CA GLU A 39 -4.43 -9.47 14.42
C GLU A 39 -3.78 -10.77 14.92
N TRP A 40 -3.04 -11.45 14.04
CA TRP A 40 -2.30 -12.66 14.41
C TRP A 40 -1.19 -12.34 15.43
N LEU A 41 -0.46 -11.25 15.22
CA LEU A 41 0.59 -10.79 16.12
C LEU A 41 0.02 -10.42 17.48
N GLU A 42 -1.12 -9.72 17.54
CA GLU A 42 -1.79 -9.41 18.79
C GLU A 42 -2.12 -10.68 19.60
N GLY A 43 -2.61 -11.73 18.91
CA GLY A 43 -2.80 -13.05 19.53
C GLY A 43 -1.51 -13.62 20.12
N LYS A 44 -0.39 -13.56 19.37
CA LYS A 44 0.91 -14.04 19.85
C LYS A 44 1.47 -13.23 21.02
N VAL A 45 1.28 -11.92 21.04
CA VAL A 45 1.70 -11.10 22.17
C VAL A 45 0.86 -11.42 23.41
N LYS A 46 -0.45 -11.67 23.26
CA LYS A 46 -1.30 -12.14 24.39
C LYS A 46 -0.83 -13.48 24.95
N GLU A 47 -0.41 -14.42 24.10
CA GLU A 47 0.18 -15.70 24.53
C GLU A 47 1.51 -15.48 25.30
N MET A 48 2.35 -14.52 24.87
CA MET A 48 3.63 -14.19 25.52
C MET A 48 3.46 -13.48 26.87
N TYR A 49 2.32 -12.83 27.10
CA TYR A 49 2.05 -12.05 28.31
C TYR A 49 0.69 -12.44 28.94
N PRO A 50 0.56 -13.67 29.49
CA PRO A 50 -0.69 -14.13 30.08
C PRO A 50 -1.17 -13.22 31.22
N GLY A 51 -2.45 -12.89 31.21
CA GLY A 51 -3.09 -12.08 32.26
C GLY A 51 -2.84 -10.56 32.19
N LYS A 52 -2.17 -10.08 31.14
CA LYS A 52 -1.91 -8.63 30.94
C LYS A 52 -2.87 -8.02 29.93
N GLU A 53 -3.11 -6.71 30.05
CA GLU A 53 -3.82 -5.97 29.00
C GLU A 53 -2.85 -5.73 27.83
N VAL A 54 -3.19 -6.29 26.67
CA VAL A 54 -2.36 -6.19 25.45
C VAL A 54 -3.16 -5.53 24.34
N LYS A 55 -2.57 -4.48 23.74
CA LYS A 55 -3.02 -3.87 22.48
C LYS A 55 -1.86 -3.76 21.52
N VAL A 56 -2.02 -4.22 20.29
CA VAL A 56 -0.99 -4.07 19.24
C VAL A 56 -1.51 -3.15 18.16
N TYR A 57 -0.69 -2.19 17.75
CA TYR A 57 -0.99 -1.29 16.66
C TYR A 57 0.22 -1.07 15.77
N LYS A 58 -0.05 -0.76 14.51
CA LYS A 58 0.98 -0.36 13.55
C LYS A 58 1.60 0.99 13.94
N SER A 59 2.92 1.09 13.88
CA SER A 59 3.65 2.30 14.30
C SER A 59 4.58 2.90 13.24
N GLY A 60 4.97 2.15 12.21
CA GLY A 60 5.92 2.59 11.18
C GLY A 60 5.41 3.70 10.28
N GLY A 61 6.25 4.26 9.39
CA GLY A 61 5.86 5.34 8.45
C GLY A 61 4.80 4.93 7.44
N ASP A 62 4.65 3.62 7.34
CA ASP A 62 3.63 2.85 6.67
C ASP A 62 2.26 2.91 7.39
N LYS A 63 2.17 3.46 8.61
CA LYS A 63 0.90 3.74 9.31
C LYS A 63 0.02 4.70 8.50
N PHE A 64 0.63 5.42 7.55
CA PHE A 64 0.01 6.33 6.58
C PHE A 64 0.10 5.82 5.14
N LEU A 65 -0.02 4.51 4.89
CA LEU A 65 0.01 3.86 3.57
C LEU A 65 -1.14 4.21 2.62
N TRP A 66 -1.50 5.47 2.62
CA TRP A 66 -2.58 6.11 1.88
C TRP A 66 -2.02 7.44 1.36
N PHE A 67 -0.82 7.33 0.78
CA PHE A 67 0.03 8.42 0.32
C PHE A 67 -0.69 9.25 -0.74
N LEU A 68 -1.31 10.35 -0.33
CA LEU A 68 -1.79 11.32 -1.29
C LEU A 68 -1.13 12.69 -1.11
N ARG A 69 -0.84 13.14 0.12
CA ARG A 69 -0.40 14.53 0.30
C ARG A 69 0.96 14.76 0.96
N LYS A 70 1.35 14.05 2.03
CA LYS A 70 2.61 14.32 2.77
C LYS A 70 3.24 13.08 3.44
N GLY A 71 2.89 11.87 3.00
CA GLY A 71 3.45 10.63 3.55
C GLY A 71 4.95 10.48 3.26
N GLY A 72 5.68 9.83 4.17
CA GLY A 72 7.12 9.58 4.01
C GLY A 72 7.59 8.38 4.82
N ILE A 73 8.77 7.86 4.48
CA ILE A 73 9.40 6.76 5.23
C ILE A 73 9.77 7.27 6.63
N THR A 74 9.24 6.64 7.68
CA THR A 74 9.70 6.87 9.06
C THR A 74 10.65 5.75 9.49
N ARG A 75 11.42 6.00 10.55
CA ARG A 75 12.32 5.01 11.16
C ARG A 75 11.67 4.23 12.30
N GLU A 76 10.37 4.40 12.50
CA GLU A 76 9.59 3.73 13.54
C GLU A 76 9.53 2.21 13.28
N PRO A 77 9.29 1.40 14.33
CA PRO A 77 9.09 -0.04 14.18
C PRO A 77 7.78 -0.34 13.44
N ASP A 78 7.68 -1.50 12.81
CA ASP A 78 6.47 -1.87 12.07
C ASP A 78 5.24 -1.91 13.02
N PHE A 79 5.40 -2.44 14.23
CA PHE A 79 4.35 -2.45 15.27
C PHE A 79 4.85 -1.98 16.64
N ILE A 80 3.90 -1.51 17.45
CA ILE A 80 4.05 -1.31 18.90
C ILE A 80 2.98 -2.14 19.60
N ALA A 81 3.38 -2.88 20.63
CA ALA A 81 2.47 -3.43 21.62
C ALA A 81 2.50 -2.59 22.90
N GLU A 82 1.33 -2.23 23.39
CA GLU A 82 1.12 -1.71 24.75
C GLU A 82 0.69 -2.86 25.65
N ILE A 83 1.51 -3.16 26.66
CA ILE A 83 1.35 -4.25 27.62
C ILE A 83 1.36 -3.64 29.03
N ASP A 84 0.21 -3.57 29.70
CA ASP A 84 0.04 -2.85 30.98
C ASP A 84 0.69 -1.45 30.96
N ASN A 85 0.41 -0.67 29.90
CA ASN A 85 0.98 0.66 29.63
C ASN A 85 2.49 0.72 29.34
N LYS A 86 3.19 -0.42 29.20
CA LYS A 86 4.56 -0.48 28.69
C LYS A 86 4.59 -0.72 27.19
N LYS A 87 5.46 0.00 26.49
CA LYS A 87 5.62 -0.14 25.03
C LYS A 87 6.72 -1.12 24.67
N VAL A 88 6.41 -2.02 23.75
CA VAL A 88 7.35 -2.96 23.15
C VAL A 88 7.29 -2.80 21.63
N GLU A 89 8.45 -2.68 20.99
CA GLU A 89 8.58 -2.51 19.55
C GLU A 89 8.68 -3.87 18.85
N PHE A 90 8.05 -4.01 17.67
CA PHE A 90 8.17 -5.20 16.83
C PHE A 90 8.57 -4.83 15.40
N GLU A 91 9.56 -5.53 14.87
CA GLU A 91 10.00 -5.43 13.46
C GLU A 91 9.60 -6.72 12.73
N LEU A 92 8.87 -6.59 11.62
CA LEU A 92 8.37 -7.71 10.85
C LEU A 92 9.37 -8.12 9.76
N GLN A 93 9.58 -9.43 9.64
CA GLN A 93 10.27 -10.06 8.53
C GLN A 93 9.35 -11.13 7.94
N TYR A 94 9.00 -10.96 6.66
CA TYR A 94 8.14 -11.90 5.93
C TYR A 94 8.95 -12.53 4.80
N ALA A 95 9.32 -13.81 4.96
CA ALA A 95 10.15 -14.51 3.99
C ALA A 95 9.34 -15.35 3.02
N GLU A 96 9.59 -15.10 1.74
CA GLU A 96 9.03 -15.87 0.63
C GLU A 96 9.99 -16.94 0.08
N LYS A 97 11.29 -16.85 0.42
CA LYS A 97 12.32 -17.81 -0.01
C LYS A 97 12.54 -18.91 1.02
N SER A 98 12.90 -20.10 0.55
CA SER A 98 13.18 -21.30 1.37
C SER A 98 14.64 -21.76 1.32
N ASP A 99 15.42 -21.21 0.40
CA ASP A 99 16.79 -21.58 0.05
C ASP A 99 17.80 -20.52 0.50
N LEU A 100 17.64 -20.05 1.74
CA LEU A 100 18.55 -19.07 2.33
C LEU A 100 19.64 -19.77 3.14
N ASP A 101 20.91 -19.53 2.81
CA ASP A 101 22.05 -19.96 3.64
C ASP A 101 22.14 -19.14 4.94
N PHE A 102 21.72 -17.87 4.86
CA PHE A 102 21.73 -16.93 5.98
C PHE A 102 20.42 -16.14 6.06
N TYR A 103 20.02 -15.86 7.29
CA TYR A 103 18.96 -14.91 7.61
C TYR A 103 19.60 -13.59 8.04
N ASP A 104 19.52 -12.58 7.18
CA ASP A 104 20.20 -11.31 7.36
C ASP A 104 19.32 -10.28 8.08
N PHE A 105 19.90 -9.58 9.07
CA PHE A 105 19.23 -8.55 9.87
C PHE A 105 20.00 -7.24 9.83
N LYS A 106 19.30 -6.15 9.50
CA LYS A 106 19.92 -4.81 9.43
C LYS A 106 20.49 -4.40 10.78
N VAL A 107 21.76 -4.01 10.79
CA VAL A 107 22.49 -3.60 12.01
C VAL A 107 21.74 -2.54 12.80
N SER A 108 21.19 -1.54 12.09
CA SER A 108 20.45 -0.42 12.69
C SER A 108 19.15 -0.82 13.39
N LYS A 109 18.62 -2.02 13.10
CA LYS A 109 17.41 -2.57 13.74
C LYS A 109 17.75 -3.50 14.89
N VAL A 110 18.95 -4.10 14.90
CA VAL A 110 19.39 -5.05 15.93
C VAL A 110 20.11 -4.33 17.07
N ALA A 111 21.05 -3.43 16.76
CA ALA A 111 21.96 -2.88 17.75
C ALA A 111 22.15 -1.37 17.63
N LYS A 112 22.42 -0.71 18.76
CA LYS A 112 22.87 0.68 18.84
C LYS A 112 24.35 0.72 19.20
N LYS A 113 25.09 1.65 18.58
CA LYS A 113 26.47 1.92 18.95
C LYS A 113 26.48 2.71 20.27
N LYS A 114 27.07 2.15 21.33
CA LYS A 114 27.33 2.82 22.61
C LYS A 114 28.85 2.80 22.84
N GLY A 115 29.51 3.92 22.57
CA GLY A 115 30.98 3.97 22.54
C GLY A 115 31.56 3.17 21.38
N ASN A 116 32.52 2.28 21.66
CA ASN A 116 33.12 1.39 20.66
C ASN A 116 32.37 0.07 20.48
N GLU A 117 31.39 -0.22 21.33
CA GLU A 117 30.64 -1.47 21.32
C GLU A 117 29.25 -1.29 20.70
N ARG A 118 28.74 -2.38 20.12
CA ARG A 118 27.34 -2.51 19.71
C ARG A 118 26.59 -3.22 20.82
N LYS A 119 25.50 -2.63 21.29
CA LYS A 119 24.60 -3.26 22.27
C LYS A 119 23.23 -3.52 21.63
N PRO A 120 22.57 -4.64 21.95
CA PRO A 120 21.24 -4.95 21.41
C PRO A 120 20.24 -3.85 21.80
N ILE A 121 19.24 -3.62 20.95
CA ILE A 121 18.17 -2.67 21.25
C ILE A 121 17.21 -3.31 22.27
N GLU A 122 17.05 -2.69 23.43
CA GLU A 122 16.13 -3.12 24.48
C GLU A 122 14.66 -2.87 24.09
N ASN A 123 13.73 -3.64 24.68
CA ASN A 123 12.28 -3.55 24.45
C ASN A 123 11.84 -3.67 22.98
N LYS A 124 12.61 -4.43 22.19
CA LYS A 124 12.34 -4.72 20.79
C LYS A 124 12.29 -6.23 20.57
N PHE A 125 11.41 -6.65 19.68
CA PHE A 125 11.36 -8.00 19.15
C PHE A 125 11.36 -7.99 17.62
N PHE A 126 11.85 -9.06 17.04
CA PHE A 126 11.64 -9.39 15.65
C PHE A 126 10.53 -10.43 15.56
N VAL A 127 9.62 -10.22 14.63
CA VAL A 127 8.58 -11.18 14.25
C VAL A 127 8.96 -11.71 12.89
N TYR A 128 9.27 -12.99 12.82
CA TYR A 128 9.65 -13.63 11.57
C TYR A 128 8.55 -14.60 11.14
N ILE A 129 8.03 -14.45 9.93
CA ILE A 129 7.10 -15.41 9.31
C ILE A 129 7.81 -16.04 8.11
N HIS A 130 8.04 -17.35 8.21
CA HIS A 130 8.64 -18.17 7.16
C HIS A 130 7.54 -18.80 6.31
N LYS A 131 7.07 -18.07 5.27
CA LYS A 131 5.90 -18.46 4.45
C LYS A 131 6.00 -19.88 3.90
N PRO A 132 7.12 -20.34 3.27
CA PRO A 132 7.19 -21.69 2.72
C PRO A 132 6.99 -22.82 3.73
N LEU A 133 7.45 -22.62 4.97
CA LEU A 133 7.38 -23.64 6.02
C LEU A 133 6.14 -23.50 6.88
N LEU A 134 5.37 -22.41 6.73
CA LEU A 134 4.26 -22.04 7.61
C LEU A 134 4.68 -22.05 9.09
N LYS A 135 5.87 -21.50 9.35
CA LYS A 135 6.43 -21.35 10.69
C LYS A 135 6.72 -19.89 11.01
N TYR A 136 6.84 -19.58 12.29
CA TYR A 136 7.22 -18.26 12.77
C TYR A 136 8.23 -18.33 13.91
N ALA A 137 8.85 -17.19 14.20
CA ALA A 137 9.62 -16.98 15.42
C ALA A 137 9.42 -15.55 15.93
N ILE A 138 9.45 -15.39 17.25
CA ILE A 138 9.50 -14.08 17.92
C ILE A 138 10.70 -14.11 18.86
N PHE A 139 11.65 -13.21 18.67
CA PHE A 139 12.94 -13.21 19.38
C PHE A 139 13.47 -11.78 19.56
N ASN A 140 14.36 -11.60 20.52
CA ASN A 140 14.95 -10.30 20.84
C ASN A 140 16.23 -10.05 20.00
N PRO A 141 16.74 -8.81 19.94
CA PRO A 141 17.97 -8.52 19.21
C PRO A 141 19.24 -9.17 19.80
N GLU A 142 19.24 -9.47 21.10
CA GLU A 142 20.34 -10.18 21.77
C GLU A 142 20.56 -11.56 21.17
N TRP A 143 19.48 -12.33 20.95
CA TRP A 143 19.56 -13.64 20.30
C TRP A 143 20.23 -13.58 18.92
N ILE A 144 19.94 -12.53 18.13
CA ILE A 144 20.58 -12.33 16.81
C ILE A 144 22.08 -12.12 16.96
N MET A 145 22.50 -11.31 17.94
CA MET A 145 23.92 -11.02 18.16
C MET A 145 24.69 -12.23 18.67
N GLU A 146 24.07 -13.09 19.49
CA GLU A 146 24.68 -14.32 20.00
C GLU A 146 24.79 -15.42 18.94
N ASN A 147 23.85 -15.46 17.98
CA ASN A 147 23.75 -16.55 17.01
C ASN A 147 24.22 -16.18 15.61
N GLY A 148 24.34 -14.89 15.29
CA GLY A 148 24.74 -14.38 13.98
C GLY A 148 26.14 -13.78 13.95
N GLU A 149 26.66 -13.66 12.73
CA GLU A 149 27.97 -13.07 12.45
C GLU A 149 27.80 -11.71 11.78
N TYR A 150 28.70 -10.77 12.09
CA TYR A 150 28.71 -9.47 11.42
C TYR A 150 29.42 -9.59 10.06
N GLY A 151 28.66 -9.47 8.97
CA GLY A 151 29.19 -9.72 7.63
C GLY A 151 28.57 -8.83 6.56
N MET A 152 29.27 -8.70 5.43
CA MET A 152 28.76 -8.01 4.25
C MET A 152 27.63 -8.84 3.61
N VAL A 153 26.54 -8.16 3.24
CA VAL A 153 25.47 -8.71 2.41
C VAL A 153 25.56 -8.02 1.05
N GLU A 154 26.12 -8.72 0.06
CA GLU A 154 26.38 -8.17 -1.28
C GLU A 154 25.13 -7.57 -1.92
N ALA A 155 23.99 -8.26 -1.79
CA ALA A 155 22.71 -7.80 -2.30
C ALA A 155 22.26 -6.45 -1.72
N TRP A 156 22.68 -6.11 -0.49
CA TRP A 156 22.35 -4.86 0.18
C TRP A 156 23.47 -3.83 0.11
N ARG A 157 24.66 -4.21 -0.40
CA ARG A 157 25.89 -3.41 -0.37
C ARG A 157 26.16 -2.80 1.02
N SER A 158 25.85 -3.57 2.06
CA SER A 158 25.96 -3.12 3.44
C SER A 158 26.15 -4.30 4.39
N TYR A 159 26.73 -4.01 5.55
CA TYR A 159 26.91 -5.01 6.60
C TYR A 159 25.60 -5.28 7.35
N ALA A 160 25.39 -6.55 7.70
CA ALA A 160 24.26 -7.05 8.47
C ALA A 160 24.74 -8.02 9.56
N PHE A 161 23.85 -8.32 10.51
CA PHE A 161 23.99 -9.54 11.30
C PHE A 161 23.41 -10.70 10.49
N ARG A 162 24.22 -11.71 10.19
CA ARG A 162 23.88 -12.84 9.33
C ARG A 162 23.77 -14.09 10.20
N VAL A 163 22.57 -14.62 10.37
CA VAL A 163 22.34 -15.81 11.18
C VAL A 163 22.33 -17.05 10.28
N PRO A 164 23.20 -18.05 10.52
CA PRO A 164 23.21 -19.28 9.74
C PRO A 164 21.86 -20.00 9.76
N LYS A 165 21.48 -20.59 8.62
CA LYS A 165 20.22 -21.30 8.45
C LYS A 165 19.94 -22.31 9.56
N GLU A 166 20.91 -23.14 9.91
CA GLU A 166 20.75 -24.23 10.87
C GLU A 166 20.44 -23.72 12.28
N LYS A 167 20.98 -22.55 12.65
CA LYS A 167 20.69 -21.90 13.93
C LYS A 167 19.30 -21.27 13.90
N PHE A 168 18.97 -20.59 12.80
CA PHE A 168 17.71 -19.87 12.67
C PHE A 168 16.49 -20.80 12.58
N GLU A 169 16.56 -21.85 11.77
CA GLU A 169 15.42 -22.75 11.57
C GLU A 169 15.04 -23.52 12.85
N ARG A 170 15.96 -23.68 13.81
CA ARG A 170 15.67 -24.26 15.14
C ARG A 170 14.76 -23.38 16.00
N LEU A 171 14.72 -22.06 15.77
CA LEU A 171 13.78 -21.16 16.45
C LEU A 171 12.35 -21.28 15.91
N LEU A 172 12.20 -21.75 14.67
CA LEU A 172 10.94 -21.69 13.95
C LEU A 172 9.91 -22.67 14.53
N LYS A 173 8.75 -22.13 14.90
CA LYS A 173 7.61 -22.88 15.43
C LYS A 173 6.47 -22.94 14.41
N PRO A 174 5.80 -24.09 14.25
CA PRO A 174 4.63 -24.18 13.38
C PRO A 174 3.44 -23.39 13.97
N ASP A 175 2.59 -22.85 13.09
CA ASP A 175 1.29 -22.30 13.47
C ASP A 175 0.29 -22.52 12.34
N ASN A 176 -0.79 -23.25 12.63
CA ASN A 176 -1.82 -23.61 11.66
C ASN A 176 -2.55 -22.38 11.08
N ASN A 177 -2.61 -21.27 11.82
CA ASN A 177 -3.25 -20.03 11.36
C ASN A 177 -2.43 -19.33 10.26
N LEU A 178 -1.12 -19.63 10.14
CA LEU A 178 -0.27 -19.03 9.12
C LEU A 178 -0.69 -19.42 7.71
N LYS A 179 -1.30 -20.60 7.52
CA LYS A 179 -1.77 -21.04 6.19
C LYS A 179 -2.80 -20.07 5.63
N THR A 180 -3.87 -19.83 6.37
CA THR A 180 -4.95 -18.92 5.97
C THR A 180 -4.44 -17.49 5.85
N LEU A 181 -3.59 -17.05 6.78
CA LEU A 181 -2.97 -15.72 6.75
C LEU A 181 -2.15 -15.51 5.45
N CYS A 182 -1.25 -16.44 5.13
CA CYS A 182 -0.40 -16.36 3.96
C CYS A 182 -1.21 -16.44 2.65
N GLN A 183 -2.24 -17.28 2.60
CA GLN A 183 -3.14 -17.36 1.45
C GLN A 183 -3.88 -16.04 1.20
N ARG A 184 -4.36 -15.38 2.26
CA ARG A 184 -5.03 -14.08 2.15
C ARG A 184 -4.08 -12.97 1.70
N ILE A 185 -2.87 -12.93 2.24
CA ILE A 185 -1.81 -12.00 1.80
C ILE A 185 -1.51 -12.21 0.31
N GLU A 186 -1.37 -13.47 -0.12
CA GLU A 186 -1.08 -13.83 -1.51
C GLU A 186 -2.22 -13.41 -2.45
N ALA A 187 -3.47 -13.71 -2.08
CA ALA A 187 -4.65 -13.30 -2.84
C ALA A 187 -4.70 -11.76 -3.03
N LYS A 188 -4.46 -10.99 -1.97
CA LYS A 188 -4.42 -9.53 -2.03
C LYS A 188 -3.26 -8.99 -2.86
N ASN A 189 -2.07 -9.57 -2.73
CA ASN A 189 -0.91 -9.20 -3.55
C ASN A 189 -1.15 -9.52 -5.04
N PHE A 190 -1.82 -10.62 -5.33
CA PHE A 190 -2.19 -10.99 -6.69
C PHE A 190 -3.21 -10.02 -7.29
N ILE A 191 -4.28 -9.69 -6.54
CA ILE A 191 -5.28 -8.68 -6.91
C ILE A 191 -4.59 -7.32 -7.13
N LEU A 192 -3.68 -6.92 -6.24
CA LEU A 192 -2.90 -5.68 -6.36
C LEU A 192 -2.11 -5.64 -7.67
N ASN A 193 -1.43 -6.73 -8.02
CA ASN A 193 -0.69 -6.81 -9.28
C ASN A 193 -1.63 -6.77 -10.50
N PHE A 194 -2.76 -7.48 -10.44
CA PHE A 194 -3.74 -7.54 -11.52
C PHE A 194 -4.34 -6.17 -11.83
N GLN A 195 -4.79 -5.43 -10.81
CA GLN A 195 -5.37 -4.10 -11.03
C GLN A 195 -4.32 -3.08 -11.49
N HIS A 196 -3.08 -3.21 -11.01
CA HIS A 196 -2.03 -2.24 -11.33
C HIS A 196 -1.65 -2.28 -12.82
N ALA A 197 -1.81 -3.43 -13.48
CA ALA A 197 -1.60 -3.56 -14.92
C ALA A 197 -2.48 -2.60 -15.74
N LEU A 198 -3.56 -2.05 -15.16
CA LEU A 198 -4.38 -1.03 -15.81
C LEU A 198 -3.57 0.24 -16.17
N ILE A 199 -2.59 0.61 -15.35
CA ILE A 199 -1.73 1.77 -15.61
C ILE A 199 -0.86 1.50 -16.84
N ASP A 200 -0.27 0.30 -16.92
CA ASP A 200 0.54 -0.11 -18.07
C ASP A 200 -0.31 -0.13 -19.34
N ILE A 201 -1.53 -0.68 -19.27
CA ILE A 201 -2.50 -0.68 -20.38
C ILE A 201 -2.81 0.75 -20.84
N TRP A 202 -3.04 1.69 -19.93
CA TRP A 202 -3.29 3.09 -20.28
C TRP A 202 -2.05 3.78 -20.84
N LYS A 203 -0.87 3.49 -20.28
CA LYS A 203 0.41 4.04 -20.75
C LYS A 203 0.70 3.60 -22.19
N ASP A 204 0.49 2.34 -22.51
CA ASP A 204 0.63 1.81 -23.86
C ASP A 204 -0.36 2.48 -24.82
N LYS A 205 -1.64 2.55 -24.42
CA LYS A 205 -2.70 3.20 -25.21
C LYS A 205 -2.48 4.69 -25.45
N LEU A 206 -1.84 5.41 -24.52
CA LEU A 206 -1.65 6.86 -24.59
C LEU A 206 -0.21 7.28 -24.90
N SER A 207 0.68 6.33 -25.18
CA SER A 207 2.11 6.55 -25.45
C SER A 207 2.35 7.55 -26.58
N TYR A 208 1.59 7.44 -27.68
CA TYR A 208 1.70 8.37 -28.81
C TYR A 208 1.36 9.83 -28.43
N LEU A 209 0.37 10.04 -27.54
CA LEU A 209 0.00 11.36 -27.05
C LEU A 209 1.08 11.92 -26.11
N LEU A 210 1.62 11.07 -25.23
CA LEU A 210 2.71 11.46 -24.34
C LEU A 210 3.92 11.93 -25.15
N GLN A 211 4.31 11.17 -26.18
CA GLN A 211 5.41 11.50 -27.06
C GLN A 211 5.18 12.83 -27.78
N GLY A 212 3.99 13.03 -28.38
CA GLY A 212 3.65 14.27 -29.06
C GLY A 212 3.72 15.51 -28.16
N VAL A 213 3.27 15.41 -26.91
CA VAL A 213 3.34 16.54 -25.95
C VAL A 213 4.79 16.86 -25.55
N ILE A 214 5.65 15.83 -25.42
CA ILE A 214 7.07 16.01 -25.12
C ILE A 214 7.78 16.69 -26.29
N ASP A 215 7.58 16.17 -27.51
CA ASP A 215 8.28 16.63 -28.71
C ASP A 215 7.91 18.05 -29.09
N GLU A 216 6.63 18.42 -28.96
CA GLU A 216 6.15 19.74 -29.36
C GLU A 216 6.32 20.81 -28.26
N ASN A 217 6.80 20.42 -27.05
CA ASN A 217 6.86 21.24 -25.84
C ASN A 217 5.59 22.09 -25.60
N LYS A 218 4.43 21.58 -26.03
CA LYS A 218 3.15 22.30 -25.93
C LYS A 218 2.75 22.34 -24.46
N ILE A 219 2.85 23.53 -23.87
CA ILE A 219 2.30 23.81 -22.54
C ILE A 219 0.79 23.64 -22.65
N ILE A 220 0.26 22.56 -22.05
CA ILE A 220 -1.15 22.20 -22.09
C ILE A 220 -2.00 23.30 -21.44
N LYS A 221 -2.51 24.23 -22.26
CA LYS A 221 -3.68 25.08 -21.95
C LYS A 221 -4.95 24.41 -22.48
N ILE A 222 -5.13 23.12 -22.23
CA ILE A 222 -6.28 22.37 -22.73
C ILE A 222 -7.38 22.39 -21.67
N ILE A 223 -8.55 22.89 -22.04
CA ILE A 223 -9.79 22.71 -21.28
C ILE A 223 -10.41 21.39 -21.78
N PRO A 224 -10.47 20.34 -20.95
CA PRO A 224 -11.10 19.08 -21.34
C PRO A 224 -12.61 19.28 -21.58
N LYS A 225 -13.12 18.64 -22.65
CA LYS A 225 -14.53 18.77 -23.09
C LYS A 225 -15.43 17.66 -22.57
N ASP A 226 -14.85 16.49 -22.31
CA ASP A 226 -15.51 15.29 -21.85
C ASP A 226 -14.60 14.53 -20.88
N LEU A 227 -15.13 13.49 -20.24
CA LEU A 227 -14.41 12.68 -19.25
C LEU A 227 -13.15 12.02 -19.84
N ASP A 228 -13.22 11.54 -21.09
CA ASP A 228 -12.08 10.85 -21.72
C ASP A 228 -10.92 11.82 -21.99
N SER A 229 -11.24 13.01 -22.48
CA SER A 229 -10.28 14.11 -22.65
C SER A 229 -9.74 14.59 -21.31
N PHE A 230 -10.60 14.68 -20.28
CA PHE A 230 -10.19 15.05 -18.92
C PHE A 230 -9.16 14.04 -18.37
N PHE A 231 -9.47 12.76 -18.50
CA PHE A 231 -8.58 11.67 -18.11
C PHE A 231 -7.25 11.73 -18.83
N LYS A 232 -7.26 11.85 -20.17
CA LYS A 232 -6.03 11.97 -20.98
C LYS A 232 -5.16 13.13 -20.51
N VAL A 233 -5.75 14.29 -20.25
CA VAL A 233 -4.99 15.46 -19.78
C VAL A 233 -4.40 15.22 -18.40
N CYS A 234 -5.18 14.72 -17.43
CA CYS A 234 -4.66 14.35 -16.11
C CYS A 234 -3.54 13.31 -16.20
N PHE A 235 -3.72 12.28 -17.02
CA PHE A 235 -2.72 11.23 -17.24
C PHE A 235 -1.41 11.77 -17.82
N ILE A 236 -1.49 12.65 -18.82
CA ILE A 236 -0.31 13.30 -19.41
C ILE A 236 0.39 14.19 -18.38
N LEU A 237 -0.36 15.01 -17.65
CA LEU A 237 0.21 15.89 -16.63
C LEU A 237 0.89 15.11 -15.49
N ASP A 238 0.29 14.00 -15.05
CA ASP A 238 0.87 13.10 -14.04
C ASP A 238 2.20 12.51 -14.51
N ASN A 239 2.25 11.97 -15.72
CA ASN A 239 3.47 11.40 -16.31
C ASN A 239 4.57 12.46 -16.56
N LEU A 240 4.20 13.72 -16.79
CA LEU A 240 5.14 14.83 -16.93
C LEU A 240 5.49 15.50 -15.59
N ASN A 241 4.95 15.01 -14.46
CA ASN A 241 5.05 15.64 -13.15
C ASN A 241 4.64 17.12 -13.14
N LYS A 242 3.62 17.48 -13.93
CA LYS A 242 3.05 18.83 -14.03
C LYS A 242 1.72 18.92 -13.28
N ILE A 243 1.36 20.13 -12.85
CA ILE A 243 0.12 20.40 -12.11
C ILE A 243 -0.73 21.38 -12.94
N PRO A 244 -2.03 21.12 -13.16
CA PRO A 244 -2.88 22.06 -13.86
C PRO A 244 -3.08 23.36 -13.06
N GLN A 245 -3.25 24.49 -13.75
CA GLN A 245 -3.66 25.73 -13.10
C GLN A 245 -5.08 25.58 -12.54
N ASN A 246 -5.32 26.07 -11.31
CA ASN A 246 -6.60 25.97 -10.61
C ASN A 246 -7.08 24.51 -10.37
N ALA A 247 -6.19 23.64 -9.91
CA ALA A 247 -6.49 22.22 -9.65
C ALA A 247 -7.72 21.97 -8.74
N ASN A 248 -8.06 22.87 -7.81
CA ASN A 248 -9.32 22.77 -7.04
C ASN A 248 -10.55 22.83 -7.94
N LEU A 249 -10.60 23.79 -8.88
CA LEU A 249 -11.72 23.93 -9.82
C LEU A 249 -11.83 22.71 -10.73
N TRP A 250 -10.69 22.15 -11.15
CA TRP A 250 -10.64 20.92 -11.93
C TRP A 250 -11.23 19.74 -11.16
N LEU A 251 -10.94 19.63 -9.85
CA LEU A 251 -11.52 18.59 -9.01
C LEU A 251 -13.04 18.74 -8.98
N ILE A 252 -13.57 19.93 -8.69
CA ILE A 252 -15.02 20.15 -8.65
C ILE A 252 -15.68 19.86 -10.01
N TYR A 253 -15.05 20.28 -11.11
CA TYR A 253 -15.54 19.96 -12.45
C TYR A 253 -15.59 18.45 -12.70
N LEU A 254 -14.54 17.72 -12.29
CA LEU A 254 -14.48 16.27 -12.41
C LEU A 254 -15.60 15.57 -11.62
N LEU A 255 -15.92 16.06 -10.41
CA LEU A 255 -16.97 15.49 -9.57
C LEU A 255 -18.36 15.54 -10.23
N ASN A 256 -18.59 16.47 -11.17
CA ASN A 256 -19.83 16.55 -11.95
C ASN A 256 -20.02 15.40 -12.94
N TYR A 257 -18.96 14.68 -13.34
CA TYR A 257 -19.08 13.49 -14.17
C TYR A 257 -19.64 12.27 -13.42
N ILE A 258 -19.74 12.34 -12.08
CA ILE A 258 -20.33 11.28 -11.27
C ILE A 258 -21.86 11.41 -11.35
N SER A 259 -22.44 10.79 -12.38
CA SER A 259 -23.88 10.73 -12.66
C SER A 259 -24.47 9.36 -12.34
N ARG A 260 -25.78 9.13 -12.56
CA ARG A 260 -26.44 7.85 -12.25
C ARG A 260 -25.95 6.67 -13.10
N ASP A 261 -25.61 6.88 -14.37
CA ASP A 261 -25.31 5.82 -15.35
C ASP A 261 -23.85 5.83 -15.80
N VAL A 262 -22.92 5.70 -14.84
CA VAL A 262 -21.47 5.70 -15.09
C VAL A 262 -20.95 4.26 -15.06
N SER A 263 -20.21 3.88 -16.10
CA SER A 263 -19.58 2.55 -16.21
C SER A 263 -18.42 2.38 -15.23
N LEU A 264 -17.99 1.14 -14.98
CA LEU A 264 -16.79 0.88 -14.17
C LEU A 264 -15.52 1.45 -14.83
N GLU A 265 -15.42 1.42 -16.16
CA GLU A 265 -14.32 2.08 -16.88
C GLU A 265 -14.28 3.57 -16.56
N ASP A 266 -15.41 4.26 -16.67
CA ASP A 266 -15.51 5.69 -16.38
C ASP A 266 -15.23 6.00 -14.90
N ILE A 267 -15.72 5.16 -13.98
CA ILE A 267 -15.38 5.25 -12.55
C ILE A 267 -13.87 5.14 -12.35
N SER A 268 -13.18 4.23 -13.04
CA SER A 268 -11.72 4.10 -12.92
C SER A 268 -10.97 5.34 -13.41
N LYS A 269 -11.42 5.95 -14.52
CA LYS A 269 -10.90 7.23 -15.04
C LYS A 269 -11.14 8.36 -14.05
N ILE A 270 -12.36 8.48 -13.51
CA ILE A 270 -12.72 9.51 -12.52
C ILE A 270 -11.84 9.36 -11.28
N VAL A 271 -11.73 8.16 -10.72
CA VAL A 271 -10.97 7.93 -9.49
C VAL A 271 -9.48 8.18 -9.70
N TYR A 272 -8.91 7.80 -10.86
CA TYR A 272 -7.53 8.16 -11.23
C TYR A 272 -7.33 9.69 -11.20
N CYS A 273 -8.24 10.43 -11.84
CA CYS A 273 -8.16 11.89 -11.89
C CYS A 273 -8.35 12.55 -10.51
N ILE A 274 -9.25 12.01 -9.67
CA ILE A 274 -9.43 12.47 -8.29
C ILE A 274 -8.11 12.27 -7.54
N ASP A 275 -7.54 11.07 -7.58
CA ASP A 275 -6.28 10.73 -6.91
C ASP A 275 -5.14 11.68 -7.31
N PHE A 276 -4.96 11.89 -8.62
CA PHE A 276 -3.99 12.83 -9.16
C PHE A 276 -4.22 14.26 -8.66
N LEU A 277 -5.40 14.83 -8.86
CA LEU A 277 -5.69 16.23 -8.51
C LEU A 277 -5.65 16.46 -7.00
N TYR A 278 -6.28 15.56 -6.24
CA TYR A 278 -6.33 15.59 -4.78
C TYR A 278 -4.92 15.63 -4.20
N SER A 279 -3.95 14.88 -4.75
CA SER A 279 -2.57 14.89 -4.24
C SER A 279 -1.86 16.26 -4.32
N LYS A 280 -2.38 17.22 -5.12
CA LYS A 280 -1.70 18.48 -5.45
C LYS A 280 -2.30 19.72 -4.79
N ILE A 281 -3.37 19.57 -4.02
CA ILE A 281 -4.17 20.70 -3.52
C ILE A 281 -4.38 20.62 -2.02
N GLU A 282 -5.00 21.65 -1.43
CA GLU A 282 -5.60 21.68 -0.11
C GLU A 282 -7.06 22.10 -0.28
N LEU A 283 -7.98 21.39 0.39
CA LEU A 283 -9.42 21.55 0.21
C LEU A 283 -10.01 22.39 1.34
N LYS A 284 -10.97 23.24 1.00
CA LYS A 284 -11.84 23.92 1.95
C LYS A 284 -12.95 22.97 2.42
N GLN A 285 -13.57 23.29 3.55
CA GLN A 285 -14.58 22.42 4.17
C GLN A 285 -15.72 22.04 3.22
N ASN A 286 -16.22 22.99 2.42
CA ASN A 286 -17.29 22.71 1.44
C ASN A 286 -16.83 21.75 0.33
N GLU A 287 -15.58 21.90 -0.15
CA GLU A 287 -14.98 21.01 -1.16
C GLU A 287 -14.75 19.60 -0.58
N VAL A 288 -14.36 19.49 0.69
CA VAL A 288 -14.25 18.22 1.41
C VAL A 288 -15.61 17.53 1.52
N THR A 289 -16.66 18.25 1.94
CA THR A 289 -18.02 17.71 2.06
C THR A 289 -18.51 17.16 0.72
N GLU A 290 -18.30 17.91 -0.37
CA GLU A 290 -18.68 17.48 -1.72
C GLU A 290 -17.92 16.21 -2.15
N LEU A 291 -16.59 16.19 -1.96
CA LEU A 291 -15.76 15.04 -2.26
C LEU A 291 -16.17 13.80 -1.45
N VAL A 292 -16.43 13.95 -0.14
CA VAL A 292 -16.89 12.86 0.73
C VAL A 292 -18.22 12.28 0.24
N SER A 293 -19.16 13.14 -0.16
CA SER A 293 -20.44 12.71 -0.74
C SER A 293 -20.22 11.88 -2.00
N LYS A 294 -19.34 12.36 -2.90
CA LYS A 294 -19.02 11.67 -4.15
C LYS A 294 -18.24 10.37 -3.97
N ILE A 295 -17.35 10.28 -2.98
CA ILE A 295 -16.68 9.02 -2.60
C ILE A 295 -17.72 7.97 -2.21
N LYS A 296 -18.72 8.34 -1.39
CA LYS A 296 -19.79 7.41 -0.99
C LYS A 296 -20.61 6.93 -2.19
N GLU A 297 -20.91 7.84 -3.11
CA GLU A 297 -21.62 7.51 -4.35
C GLU A 297 -20.83 6.53 -5.22
N LEU A 298 -19.55 6.78 -5.45
CA LEU A 298 -18.66 5.90 -6.22
C LEU A 298 -18.54 4.52 -5.59
N LYS A 299 -18.34 4.43 -4.27
CA LYS A 299 -18.28 3.16 -3.55
C LYS A 299 -19.55 2.33 -3.73
N LYS A 300 -20.73 2.97 -3.62
CA LYS A 300 -22.01 2.30 -3.79
C LYS A 300 -22.18 1.76 -5.22
N LYS A 301 -21.76 2.52 -6.23
CA LYS A 301 -21.81 2.08 -7.64
C LYS A 301 -20.91 0.87 -7.90
N ILE A 302 -19.70 0.88 -7.36
CA ILE A 302 -18.78 -0.25 -7.47
C ILE A 302 -19.37 -1.47 -6.76
N GLU A 303 -19.88 -1.31 -5.53
CA GLU A 303 -20.51 -2.41 -4.78
C GLU A 303 -21.70 -3.01 -5.54
N ASN A 304 -22.57 -2.19 -6.10
CA ASN A 304 -23.74 -2.63 -6.87
C ASN A 304 -23.38 -3.39 -8.17
N SER A 305 -22.14 -3.24 -8.65
CA SER A 305 -21.68 -3.94 -9.86
C SER A 305 -21.16 -5.35 -9.56
N TYR A 306 -21.02 -5.73 -8.28
CA TYR A 306 -20.50 -7.05 -7.89
C TYR A 306 -21.44 -8.20 -8.29
N GLN A 307 -20.86 -9.29 -8.77
CA GLN A 307 -21.54 -10.51 -9.18
C GLN A 307 -21.19 -11.68 -8.25
N ASN A 308 -22.10 -12.65 -8.12
CA ASN A 308 -21.95 -13.77 -7.19
C ASN A 308 -20.75 -14.70 -7.47
N ASP A 309 -20.21 -14.65 -8.70
CA ASP A 309 -19.05 -15.40 -9.15
C ASP A 309 -17.70 -14.74 -8.78
N GLY A 310 -17.73 -13.55 -8.17
CA GLY A 310 -16.54 -12.78 -7.81
C GLY A 310 -16.12 -11.73 -8.85
N SER A 311 -16.82 -11.61 -9.97
CA SER A 311 -16.58 -10.56 -10.95
C SER A 311 -17.32 -9.27 -10.60
N TYR A 312 -16.94 -8.18 -11.28
CA TYR A 312 -17.70 -6.94 -11.32
C TYR A 312 -18.17 -6.67 -12.74
N LYS A 313 -19.42 -6.20 -12.87
CA LYS A 313 -20.05 -5.92 -14.15
C LYS A 313 -21.08 -4.80 -14.02
N SER A 314 -20.90 -3.75 -14.82
CA SER A 314 -21.73 -2.57 -15.01
C SER A 314 -22.26 -2.44 -16.46
N SER A 315 -21.59 -3.09 -17.42
CA SER A 315 -21.98 -3.14 -18.83
C SER A 315 -22.23 -4.57 -19.29
N LEU A 316 -23.23 -4.77 -20.17
CA LEU A 316 -23.50 -6.08 -20.77
C LEU A 316 -22.45 -6.48 -21.82
N THR A 317 -21.83 -5.51 -22.48
CA THR A 317 -20.92 -5.70 -23.62
C THR A 317 -19.44 -5.74 -23.22
N SER A 318 -19.08 -5.19 -22.06
CA SER A 318 -17.70 -5.17 -21.58
C SER A 318 -17.26 -6.53 -21.04
N SER A 319 -15.97 -6.83 -21.20
CA SER A 319 -15.33 -8.01 -20.61
C SER A 319 -15.46 -7.99 -19.08
N PRO A 320 -16.00 -9.05 -18.44
CA PRO A 320 -16.07 -9.12 -16.98
C PRO A 320 -14.72 -8.99 -16.29
N LEU A 321 -13.62 -9.42 -16.94
CA LEU A 321 -12.27 -9.28 -16.38
C LEU A 321 -11.78 -7.85 -16.41
N ASP A 322 -12.10 -7.11 -17.48
CA ASP A 322 -11.72 -5.70 -17.58
C ASP A 322 -12.52 -4.85 -16.60
N GLU A 323 -13.83 -5.09 -16.51
CA GLU A 323 -14.72 -4.47 -15.53
C GLU A 323 -14.27 -4.76 -14.09
N THR A 324 -13.87 -6.01 -13.79
CA THR A 324 -13.26 -6.39 -12.51
C THR A 324 -11.95 -5.64 -12.25
N ARG A 325 -11.10 -5.44 -13.28
CA ARG A 325 -9.86 -4.67 -13.13
C ARG A 325 -10.16 -3.21 -12.79
N TYR A 326 -11.14 -2.61 -13.47
CA TYR A 326 -11.57 -1.23 -13.20
C TYR A 326 -12.10 -1.07 -11.77
N ALA A 327 -12.99 -1.97 -11.33
CA ALA A 327 -13.53 -1.96 -9.97
C ALA A 327 -12.42 -2.07 -8.91
N LEU A 328 -11.49 -3.02 -9.07
CA LEU A 328 -10.39 -3.23 -8.13
C LEU A 328 -9.41 -2.06 -8.08
N PHE A 329 -9.13 -1.45 -9.23
CA PHE A 329 -8.33 -0.23 -9.32
C PHE A 329 -8.98 0.92 -8.55
N SER A 330 -10.28 1.14 -8.76
CA SER A 330 -11.04 2.17 -8.07
C SER A 330 -11.18 1.93 -6.57
N ILE A 331 -11.45 0.70 -6.13
CA ILE A 331 -11.49 0.35 -4.69
C ILE A 331 -10.16 0.69 -4.03
N ASN A 332 -9.06 0.29 -4.67
CA ASN A 332 -7.72 0.53 -4.15
C ASN A 332 -7.46 2.02 -3.92
N LEU A 333 -7.73 2.88 -4.91
CA LEU A 333 -7.49 4.33 -4.78
C LEU A 333 -8.50 5.04 -3.87
N LEU A 334 -9.76 4.60 -3.83
CA LEU A 334 -10.76 5.18 -2.92
C LEU A 334 -10.43 4.88 -1.46
N GLU A 335 -9.86 3.71 -1.16
CA GLU A 335 -9.39 3.39 0.19
C GLU A 335 -8.24 4.33 0.62
N ASP A 336 -7.31 4.62 -0.28
CA ASP A 336 -6.25 5.63 -0.06
C ASP A 336 -6.86 6.99 0.25
N LEU A 337 -7.79 7.42 -0.60
CA LEU A 337 -8.42 8.72 -0.47
C LEU A 337 -9.21 8.87 0.83
N ILE A 338 -9.96 7.83 1.23
CA ILE A 338 -10.72 7.84 2.49
C ILE A 338 -9.80 8.05 3.68
N GLN A 339 -8.69 7.33 3.74
CA GLN A 339 -7.78 7.38 4.88
C GLN A 339 -7.02 8.69 4.95
N ASP A 340 -6.58 9.23 3.81
CA ASP A 340 -5.95 10.54 3.74
C ASP A 340 -6.93 11.64 4.18
N ILE A 341 -8.20 11.58 3.73
CA ILE A 341 -9.23 12.55 4.12
C ILE A 341 -9.54 12.49 5.63
N ILE A 342 -9.72 11.29 6.19
CA ILE A 342 -9.94 11.12 7.63
C ILE A 342 -8.77 11.71 8.42
N PHE A 343 -7.53 11.49 7.98
CA PHE A 343 -6.35 11.96 8.69
C PHE A 343 -6.15 13.48 8.61
N TYR A 344 -6.25 14.07 7.42
CA TYR A 344 -5.94 15.50 7.23
C TYR A 344 -7.13 16.44 7.47
N TYR A 345 -8.36 15.94 7.33
CA TYR A 345 -9.58 16.76 7.47
C TYR A 345 -10.47 16.33 8.63
N SER A 346 -10.08 15.32 9.41
CA SER A 346 -10.84 14.83 10.58
C SER A 346 -12.30 14.46 10.25
N VAL A 347 -12.54 13.96 9.03
CA VAL A 347 -13.88 13.54 8.57
C VAL A 347 -14.35 12.33 9.37
N THR A 348 -15.59 12.38 9.85
CA THR A 348 -16.19 11.32 10.69
C THR A 348 -17.21 10.47 9.92
N GLU A 349 -17.65 10.98 8.77
CA GLU A 349 -18.68 10.40 7.92
C GLU A 349 -18.17 9.22 7.07
N LEU A 350 -16.85 8.99 7.07
CA LEU A 350 -16.17 7.89 6.43
C LEU A 350 -15.56 6.98 7.50
N LYS A 351 -15.64 5.67 7.28
CA LYS A 351 -15.03 4.69 8.18
C LYS A 351 -13.54 4.54 7.87
N PRO A 352 -12.65 4.52 8.88
CA PRO A 352 -11.24 4.24 8.67
C PRO A 352 -11.02 2.85 8.07
N ILE A 353 -10.17 2.76 7.04
CA ILE A 353 -9.82 1.52 6.34
C ILE A 353 -8.71 0.77 7.09
N LYS A 354 -9.02 -0.39 7.65
CA LYS A 354 -8.05 -1.14 8.49
C LYS A 354 -7.22 -2.13 7.69
N LYS A 355 -7.72 -2.60 6.55
CA LYS A 355 -7.03 -3.55 5.66
C LYS A 355 -7.12 -3.06 4.20
N ILE A 356 -6.11 -3.38 3.38
CA ILE A 356 -6.18 -3.12 1.94
C ILE A 356 -7.18 -4.09 1.30
N TYR A 357 -8.04 -3.60 0.41
CA TYR A 357 -9.21 -4.31 -0.11
C TYR A 357 -10.23 -4.68 0.97
N GLU A 358 -10.44 -3.80 1.95
CA GLU A 358 -11.50 -3.96 2.96
C GLU A 358 -12.91 -3.80 2.35
N ASN A 359 -13.05 -2.98 1.30
CA ASN A 359 -14.32 -2.76 0.61
C ASN A 359 -14.56 -3.72 -0.56
N LEU A 360 -13.66 -4.69 -0.78
CA LEU A 360 -13.88 -5.77 -1.75
C LEU A 360 -14.85 -6.79 -1.15
N LYS A 361 -15.91 -7.15 -1.90
CA LYS A 361 -17.03 -7.95 -1.36
C LYS A 361 -16.60 -9.38 -0.96
N ASP A 362 -15.80 -10.02 -1.80
CA ASP A 362 -15.28 -11.37 -1.57
C ASP A 362 -13.90 -11.51 -2.23
N ILE A 363 -12.85 -11.40 -1.41
CA ILE A 363 -11.44 -11.48 -1.87
C ILE A 363 -11.17 -12.85 -2.51
N ASP A 364 -11.67 -13.94 -1.93
CA ASP A 364 -11.32 -15.30 -2.35
C ASP A 364 -12.01 -15.69 -3.65
N LYS A 365 -13.27 -15.29 -3.86
CA LYS A 365 -13.94 -15.48 -5.15
C LYS A 365 -13.30 -14.63 -6.24
N THR A 366 -13.05 -13.35 -5.96
CA THR A 366 -12.40 -12.45 -6.92
C THR A 366 -11.02 -12.96 -7.31
N TYR A 367 -10.21 -13.38 -6.33
CA TYR A 367 -8.90 -13.98 -6.58
C TYR A 367 -9.00 -15.23 -7.46
N ARG A 368 -9.90 -16.17 -7.14
CA ARG A 368 -10.11 -17.39 -7.93
C ARG A 368 -10.57 -17.10 -9.36
N LEU A 369 -11.44 -16.10 -9.55
CA LEU A 369 -11.89 -15.67 -10.88
C LEU A 369 -10.71 -15.17 -11.72
N ILE A 370 -9.88 -14.27 -11.18
CA ILE A 370 -8.73 -13.72 -11.90
C ILE A 370 -7.68 -14.81 -12.18
N MET A 371 -7.44 -15.71 -11.22
CA MET A 371 -6.51 -16.83 -11.39
C MET A 371 -6.91 -17.78 -12.51
N LYS A 372 -8.20 -18.07 -12.68
CA LYS A 372 -8.70 -18.95 -13.76
C LYS A 372 -8.62 -18.33 -15.16
N ALA A 373 -8.48 -17.01 -15.23
CA ALA A 373 -8.43 -16.27 -16.49
C ALA A 373 -6.99 -16.08 -17.02
N LYS A 374 -5.99 -16.44 -16.23
CA LYS A 374 -4.61 -16.62 -16.68
C LYS A 374 -4.37 -18.08 -17.02
#